data_AF-A0A0H3Z095-F1
#
_entry.id   AF-A0A0H3Z095-F1
#
_cell.length_a   1.000
_cell.length_b   1.000
_cell.length_c   1.000
_cell.angle_alpha   90.00
_cell.angle_beta   90.00
_cell.angle_gamma   90.00
#
_symmetry.space_group_name_H-M   'P 1'
#
loop_
_entity.id
_entity.type
_entity.pdbx_description
1 polymer ?
#
loop_
_entity_poly.entity_id
_entity_poly.type
_entity_poly.pdbx_seq_one_letter_code
_entity_poly.pdbx_strand_id
1 'polypeptide(L)' 'MTTWIIAYNKDGNTSMLKIDSEHQPDIDDAVELVTRKAEELYPDQESEHEHDPDLEDTPATRLAERYGITITGISQA' A
#
# COMPACT_ATOMS: atom_id res chain seq x y z
N MET A 1 -2.84 -13.06 18.77
CA MET A 1 -2.32 -12.08 17.81
C MET A 1 -1.83 -12.85 16.61
N THR A 2 -2.37 -12.53 15.44
CA THR A 2 -2.01 -13.20 14.19
C THR A 2 -1.19 -12.23 13.37
N THR A 3 -0.01 -12.66 12.92
CA THR A 3 0.79 -11.84 12.04
C THR A 3 0.30 -12.02 10.61
N TRP A 4 -0.04 -10.92 9.96
CA TRP A 4 -0.45 -10.85 8.57
C TRP A 4 0.65 -10.20 7.74
N ILE A 5 0.77 -10.65 6.49
CA ILE A 5 1.73 -10.19 5.50
C ILE A 5 0.94 -9.58 4.35
N ILE A 6 1.13 -8.29 4.13
CA ILE A 6 0.63 -7.57 2.97
C ILE A 6 1.75 -7.58 1.93
N ALA A 7 1.53 -8.30 0.84
CA ALA A 7 2.43 -8.30 -0.31
C ALA A 7 2.06 -7.14 -1.23
N TYR A 8 3.05 -6.31 -1.58
CA TYR A 8 2.87 -5.21 -2.52
C TYR A 8 4.06 -5.16 -3.48
N ASN A 9 3.80 -4.76 -4.71
CA ASN A 9 4.84 -4.50 -5.70
C ASN A 9 5.09 -2.98 -5.74
N LYS A 10 6.35 -2.58 -5.67
CA LYS A 10 6.80 -1.20 -5.88
C LYS A 10 7.81 -1.19 -7.02
N ASP A 11 7.53 -0.49 -8.11
CA ASP A 11 8.49 -0.31 -9.22
C ASP A 11 9.13 -1.64 -9.70
N GLY A 12 8.34 -2.72 -9.75
CA GLY A 12 8.82 -4.06 -10.14
C GLY A 12 9.44 -4.88 -9.00
N ASN A 13 9.57 -4.33 -7.79
CA ASN A 13 10.09 -5.02 -6.61
C ASN A 13 8.95 -5.44 -5.67
N THR A 14 8.83 -6.74 -5.43
CA THR A 14 7.87 -7.26 -4.44
C THR A 14 8.42 -7.08 -3.03
N SER A 15 7.69 -6.30 -2.23
CA SER A 15 7.93 -6.07 -0.81
C SER A 15 6.79 -6.64 0.03
N MET A 16 7.08 -6.88 1.30
CA MET A 16 6.16 -7.51 2.25
C MET A 16 6.10 -6.68 3.52
N LEU A 17 4.91 -6.18 3.85
CA LEU A 17 4.64 -5.49 5.11
C LEU A 17 4.03 -6.47 6.10
N LYS A 18 4.71 -6.69 7.23
CA LYS A 18 4.20 -7.53 8.32
C LYS A 18 3.45 -6.66 9.32
N ILE A 19 2.24 -7.07 9.67
CA ILE A 19 1.42 -6.41 10.68
C ILE A 19 0.90 -7.45 11.67
N ASP A 20 0.66 -7.05 12.91
CA ASP A 20 -0.01 -7.89 13.89
C ASP A 20 -1.46 -7.44 14.01
N SER A 21 -2.40 -8.33 13.67
CA SER A 21 -3.84 -8.06 13.75
C SER A 21 -4.57 -9.28 14.27
N GLU A 22 -5.71 -9.06 14.93
CA GLU A 22 -6.56 -10.17 15.41
C GLU A 22 -7.38 -10.79 14.27
N HIS A 23 -7.67 -10.01 13.24
CA HIS A 23 -8.44 -10.42 12.05
C HIS A 23 -7.66 -10.16 10.77
N GLN A 24 -8.07 -10.81 9.68
CA GLN A 24 -7.54 -10.54 8.36
C GLN A 24 -7.81 -9.08 7.99
N PRO A 25 -6.78 -8.28 7.66
CA PRO A 25 -7.01 -6.92 7.19
C PRO A 25 -7.73 -6.97 5.84
N ASP A 26 -8.62 -6.02 5.63
CA ASP A 26 -9.26 -5.82 4.33
C ASP A 26 -8.29 -5.15 3.35
N ILE A 27 -8.69 -5.08 2.08
CA ILE A 27 -7.86 -4.40 1.05
C ILE A 27 -7.67 -2.92 1.41
N ASP A 28 -8.72 -2.24 1.87
CA ASP A 28 -8.63 -0.83 2.29
C ASP A 28 -7.63 -0.63 3.44
N ASP A 29 -7.68 -1.48 4.48
CA ASP A 29 -6.71 -1.45 5.59
C ASP A 29 -5.29 -1.69 5.07
N ALA A 30 -5.11 -2.68 4.19
CA ALA A 30 -3.82 -3.01 3.63
C ALA A 30 -3.23 -1.84 2.82
N VAL A 31 -4.07 -1.16 2.03
CA VAL A 31 -3.69 0.04 1.30
C VAL A 31 -3.28 1.14 2.26
N GLU A 32 -4.05 1.43 3.30
CA GLU A 32 -3.71 2.47 4.26
C GLU A 32 -2.39 2.18 4.98
N LEU A 33 -2.19 0.94 5.43
CA LEU A 33 -0.98 0.50 6.11
C LEU A 33 0.26 0.61 5.21
N VAL A 34 0.16 0.18 3.96
CA VAL A 34 1.24 0.29 2.98
C VAL A 34 1.48 1.75 2.58
N THR A 35 0.43 2.55 2.45
CA THR A 35 0.54 4.00 2.19
C THR A 35 1.30 4.69 3.29
N ARG A 36 0.91 4.48 4.55
CA ARG A 36 1.60 5.05 5.70
C ARG A 36 3.06 4.59 5.77
N LYS A 37 3.32 3.31 5.46
CA LYS A 37 4.70 2.80 5.39
C LYS A 37 5.50 3.46 4.27
N ALA A 38 4.87 3.69 3.11
CA ALA A 38 5.48 4.34 1.98
C ALA A 38 5.77 5.82 2.27
N GLU A 39 4.87 6.53 2.94
CA GLU A 39 5.08 7.91 3.44
C GLU A 39 6.31 7.98 4.35
N GLU A 40 6.47 7.02 5.28
CA GLU A 40 7.64 6.96 6.16
C GLU A 40 8.96 6.63 5.42
N LEU A 41 8.88 5.78 4.39
CA LEU A 41 10.07 5.29 3.65
C LEU A 41 10.49 6.22 2.51
N TYR A 42 9.53 6.92 1.90
CA TYR A 42 9.69 7.74 0.71
C TYR A 42 9.10 9.16 0.92
N PRO A 43 9.56 9.91 1.95
CA PRO A 43 9.04 11.25 2.22
C PRO A 43 9.26 12.22 1.05
N ASP A 44 10.30 12.00 0.22
CA ASP A 44 10.58 12.80 -0.98
C ASP A 44 9.64 12.51 -2.17
N GLN A 45 8.89 11.39 -2.16
CA GLN A 45 7.89 11.06 -3.19
C GLN A 45 6.48 11.59 -2.86
N GLU A 46 6.30 12.26 -1.73
CA GLU A 46 4.97 12.75 -1.29
C GLU A 46 4.37 13.81 -2.23
N SER A 47 5.18 14.43 -3.10
CA SER A 47 4.90 15.80 -3.56
C SER A 47 4.99 16.07 -5.07
N GLU A 48 4.75 15.13 -6.00
CA GLU A 48 4.72 15.52 -7.44
C GLU A 48 3.66 14.85 -8.33
N HIS A 49 2.80 13.98 -7.81
CA HIS A 49 1.74 13.40 -8.65
C HIS A 49 0.53 14.34 -8.73
N GLU A 50 0.46 15.08 -9.84
CA GLU A 50 -0.74 15.78 -10.30
C GLU A 50 -1.89 14.77 -10.32
N HIS A 51 -2.88 14.97 -9.44
CA HIS A 51 -4.04 14.11 -9.33
C HIS A 51 -4.78 14.12 -10.68
N ASP A 52 -4.70 13.03 -11.44
CA ASP A 52 -5.43 12.94 -12.69
C ASP A 52 -6.94 12.86 -12.33
N PRO A 53 -7.76 13.83 -12.75
CA PRO A 53 -9.16 13.91 -12.32
C PRO A 53 -10.05 12.82 -12.96
N ASP A 54 -9.53 12.07 -13.93
CA ASP A 54 -10.24 11.01 -14.65
C ASP A 54 -10.08 9.62 -14.03
N LEU A 55 -9.18 9.44 -13.05
CA LEU A 55 -8.98 8.15 -12.38
C LEU A 55 -9.92 7.97 -11.19
N GLU A 56 -10.43 6.74 -11.03
CA GLU A 56 -11.24 6.38 -9.89
C GLU A 56 -10.46 6.66 -8.60
N ASP A 57 -11.04 7.50 -7.75
CA ASP A 57 -10.49 7.98 -6.49
C ASP A 57 -10.51 6.90 -5.40
N THR A 58 -10.01 5.71 -5.72
CA THR A 58 -9.83 4.63 -4.76
C THR A 58 -8.48 4.77 -4.08
N PRO A 59 -8.36 4.40 -2.79
CA PRO A 59 -7.09 4.48 -2.08
C PRO A 59 -6.01 3.62 -2.74
N ALA A 60 -6.38 2.49 -3.36
CA ALA A 60 -5.46 1.61 -4.08
C ALA A 60 -4.87 2.27 -5.33
N THR A 61 -5.70 2.98 -6.11
CA THR A 61 -5.25 3.74 -7.29
C THR A 61 -4.28 4.84 -6.86
N ARG A 62 -4.63 5.61 -5.82
CA ARG A 62 -3.76 6.68 -5.30
C ARG A 62 -2.41 6.16 -4.83
N LEU A 63 -2.36 5.00 -4.17
CA LEU A 63 -1.12 4.37 -3.74
C LEU A 63 -0.24 3.95 -4.94
N ALA A 64 -0.87 3.42 -5.99
CA ALA A 64 -0.19 3.04 -7.22
C ALA A 64 0.37 4.24 -7.98
N GLU A 65 -0.41 5.31 -8.11
CA GLU A 65 0.05 6.53 -8.80
C GLU A 65 1.10 7.28 -7.99
N ARG A 66 0.84 7.52 -6.70
CA ARG A 66 1.72 8.35 -5.87
C ARG A 66 3.07 7.70 -5.62
N TYR A 67 3.09 6.40 -5.35
CA TYR A 67 4.28 5.69 -4.90
C TYR A 67 4.76 4.57 -5.83
N GLY A 68 4.05 4.31 -6.93
CA GLY A 68 4.31 3.16 -7.79
C GLY A 68 3.96 1.83 -7.11
N ILE A 69 3.08 1.83 -6.10
CA ILE A 69 2.80 0.67 -5.25
C ILE A 69 1.45 0.02 -5.56
N THR A 70 1.47 -1.27 -5.92
CA THR A 70 0.25 -2.07 -6.10
C THR A 70 0.21 -3.23 -5.12
N ILE A 71 -0.89 -3.36 -4.37
CA ILE A 71 -1.09 -4.50 -3.48
C ILE A 71 -1.41 -5.74 -4.31
N THR A 72 -0.67 -6.82 -4.07
CA THR A 72 -0.81 -8.08 -4.80
C THR A 72 -1.50 -9.16 -3.98
N GLY A 73 -1.51 -9.04 -2.65
CA GLY A 73 -2.26 -9.95 -1.80
C GLY A 73 -2.03 -9.75 -0.30
N ILE A 74 -2.89 -10.40 0.47
CA ILE A 74 -2.83 -10.44 1.93
C ILE A 74 -2.77 -11.91 2.33
N SER A 75 -1.83 -12.28 3.18
CA SER A 75 -1.63 -13.66 3.62
C SER A 75 -1.23 -13.72 5.09
N GLN A 76 -1.56 -14.81 5.76
CA GLN A 76 -1.11 -15.04 7.13
C GLN A 76 0.37 -15.46 7.13
N ALA A 77 1.16 -14.97 8.10
CA ALA A 77 2.57 -15.33 8.29
C ALA A 77 2.79 -16.73 8.86
#